data_AF-A0A3B0MA29-F1
#
_entry.id   AF-A0A3B0MA29-F1
#
_cell.length_a   1.000
_cell.length_b   1.000
_cell.length_c   1.000
_cell.angle_alpha   90.00
_cell.angle_beta   90.00
_cell.angle_gamma   90.00
#
_symmetry.space_group_name_H-M   'P 1'
#
loop_
_entity.id
_entity.type
_entity.pdbx_description
1 polymer ?
#
loop_
_entity_poly.entity_id
_entity_poly.type
_entity_poly.pdbx_seq_one_letter_code
_entity_poly.pdbx_strand_id
1 'polypeptide(L)'
;MDYKCNLLLPGAPKSGTSSLHVALEQHPEICMSRPKEPWFFFGDRFKGGSTQHNSLFSHSDSDSLIFGESSQGYFADAQSMKRIKESLEKPKIILLLRDPVERALSQYRYDFRRGVETDPLEKALSDRGDNPALVWDDRISFYRNVGGYCALSGYSRIVPEWQTLFGAENILLLKAEDFHDDPAAVLARCNRFLGLRHVAHNSQADNGTVRNATSGTKRKVMPGPIKAAARLVPSGFKSSSLYRRLRGGVLRGITPPSPTTPSPATLQRMRETLAADIAFHQSLSHA
;
A
#
# COMPACT_ATOMS: atom_id res chain seq x y z
N MET A 1 1.46 -10.30 26.24
CA MET A 1 1.94 -8.99 25.72
C MET A 1 0.73 -8.33 25.13
N ASP A 2 0.29 -7.20 25.67
CA ASP A 2 -1.00 -6.63 25.27
C ASP A 2 -0.81 -5.56 24.19
N TYR A 3 -1.19 -5.88 22.96
CA TYR A 3 -1.18 -4.97 21.84
C TYR A 3 -2.52 -4.24 21.78
N LYS A 4 -2.52 -2.91 21.75
CA LYS A 4 -3.75 -2.12 21.62
C LYS A 4 -4.48 -2.33 20.29
N CYS A 5 -3.72 -2.68 19.25
CA CYS A 5 -4.19 -2.74 17.88
C CYS A 5 -5.22 -3.83 17.66
N ASN A 6 -6.38 -3.42 17.15
CA ASN A 6 -7.51 -4.30 16.85
C ASN A 6 -8.08 -4.07 15.42
N LEU A 7 -7.45 -3.20 14.62
CA LEU A 7 -7.79 -2.99 13.21
C LEU A 7 -6.54 -3.00 12.31
N LEU A 8 -6.60 -3.74 11.21
CA LEU A 8 -5.56 -3.78 10.19
C LEU A 8 -6.10 -3.45 8.80
N LEU A 9 -5.37 -2.59 8.08
CA LEU A 9 -5.57 -2.29 6.66
C LEU A 9 -4.32 -2.76 5.87
N PRO A 10 -4.14 -4.08 5.68
CA PRO A 10 -2.91 -4.62 5.13
C PRO A 10 -2.79 -4.44 3.61
N GLY A 11 -3.86 -4.06 2.90
CA GLY A 11 -3.82 -3.97 1.46
C GLY A 11 -5.19 -3.81 0.79
N ALA A 12 -5.26 -3.96 -0.53
CA ALA A 12 -4.13 -4.25 -1.42
C ALA A 12 -3.27 -2.98 -1.69
N PRO A 13 -1.95 -3.14 -1.95
CA PRO A 13 -1.12 -2.02 -2.36
C PRO A 13 -1.67 -1.39 -3.64
N LYS A 14 -1.65 -0.04 -3.68
CA LYS A 14 -2.15 0.78 -4.80
C LYS A 14 -3.67 0.80 -4.99
N SER A 15 -4.44 0.37 -3.99
CA SER A 15 -5.91 0.42 -3.98
C SER A 15 -6.50 1.63 -3.24
N GLY A 16 -5.68 2.57 -2.75
CA GLY A 16 -6.19 3.76 -2.06
C GLY A 16 -6.21 3.66 -0.52
N THR A 17 -5.50 2.70 0.08
CA THR A 17 -5.50 2.51 1.55
C THR A 17 -5.01 3.73 2.35
N SER A 18 -4.21 4.62 1.75
CA SER A 18 -3.86 5.91 2.40
C SER A 18 -5.07 6.83 2.56
N SER A 19 -5.94 6.91 1.56
CA SER A 19 -7.16 7.71 1.64
C SER A 19 -8.12 7.10 2.65
N LEU A 20 -8.28 5.77 2.64
CA LEU A 20 -9.09 5.08 3.64
C LEU A 20 -8.55 5.24 5.07
N HIS A 21 -7.22 5.19 5.26
CA HIS A 21 -6.60 5.46 6.56
C HIS A 21 -6.98 6.84 7.10
N VAL A 22 -6.85 7.89 6.28
CA VAL A 22 -7.19 9.27 6.68
C VAL A 22 -8.69 9.41 6.95
N ALA A 23 -9.54 8.78 6.14
CA ALA A 23 -10.98 8.83 6.30
C ALA A 23 -11.45 8.13 7.60
N LEU A 24 -10.87 6.96 7.93
CA LEU A 24 -11.14 6.28 9.20
C LEU A 24 -10.64 7.07 10.41
N GLU A 25 -9.50 7.74 10.31
CA GLU A 25 -8.96 8.62 11.37
C GLU A 25 -9.88 9.80 11.71
N GLN A 26 -10.85 10.15 10.85
CA GLN A 26 -11.85 11.19 11.17
C GLN A 26 -12.92 10.73 12.17
N HIS A 27 -13.05 9.42 12.43
CA HIS A 27 -14.02 8.92 13.39
C HIS A 27 -13.49 9.10 14.83
N PRO A 28 -14.26 9.70 15.75
CA PRO A 28 -13.75 10.04 17.10
C PRO A 28 -13.31 8.82 17.93
N GLU A 29 -13.90 7.64 17.66
CA GLU A 29 -13.56 6.39 18.35
C GLU A 29 -12.44 5.58 17.65
N ILE A 30 -11.81 6.10 16.58
CA ILE A 30 -10.73 5.43 15.84
C ILE A 30 -9.42 6.22 15.95
N CYS A 31 -8.38 5.59 16.50
CA CYS A 31 -7.00 6.08 16.47
C CYS A 31 -6.18 5.28 15.45
N MET A 32 -5.77 5.93 14.36
CA MET A 32 -4.88 5.32 13.36
C MET A 32 -3.40 5.53 13.71
N SER A 33 -2.55 4.57 13.36
CA SER A 33 -1.11 4.59 13.67
C SER A 33 -0.41 5.82 13.08
N ARG A 34 0.45 6.47 13.87
CA ARG A 34 1.38 7.51 13.37
C ARG A 34 2.84 7.06 13.54
N PRO A 35 3.65 7.05 12.46
CA PRO A 35 3.28 7.36 11.08
C PRO A 35 2.41 6.27 10.44
N LYS A 36 1.68 6.63 9.36
CA LYS A 36 1.07 5.63 8.45
C LYS A 36 2.14 4.67 7.94
N GLU A 37 1.76 3.41 7.78
CA GLU A 37 2.63 2.31 7.36
C GLU A 37 3.83 2.17 8.31
N PRO A 38 3.63 1.76 9.58
CA PRO A 38 4.74 1.46 10.48
C PRO A 38 5.48 0.17 10.09
N TRP A 39 4.84 -0.74 9.34
CA TRP A 39 5.37 -2.07 8.98
C TRP A 39 5.89 -2.85 10.18
N PHE A 40 5.25 -2.71 11.34
CA PHE A 40 5.70 -3.32 12.58
C PHE A 40 5.80 -4.85 12.50
N PHE A 41 4.78 -5.52 11.94
CA PHE A 41 4.79 -6.99 11.81
C PHE A 41 5.73 -7.50 10.72
N PHE A 42 6.39 -6.62 9.95
CA PHE A 42 7.27 -6.96 8.85
C PHE A 42 8.76 -6.86 9.24
N GLY A 43 9.58 -7.82 8.81
CA GLY A 43 11.03 -7.80 8.98
C GLY A 43 11.47 -7.70 10.46
N ASP A 44 12.52 -6.92 10.72
CA ASP A 44 13.12 -6.78 12.06
C ASP A 44 12.33 -5.88 13.02
N ARG A 45 11.38 -5.07 12.54
CA ARG A 45 10.61 -4.13 13.38
C ARG A 45 9.79 -4.85 14.45
N PHE A 46 9.38 -6.08 14.17
CA PHE A 46 8.62 -6.92 15.09
C PHE A 46 9.35 -7.16 16.43
N LYS A 47 10.69 -7.10 16.44
CA LYS A 47 11.51 -7.30 17.64
C LYS A 47 11.26 -6.26 18.73
N GLY A 48 10.68 -5.10 18.42
CA GLY A 48 10.41 -4.06 19.41
C GLY A 48 9.23 -4.34 20.34
N GLY A 49 8.44 -5.37 20.05
CA GLY A 49 7.34 -5.83 20.90
C GLY A 49 6.21 -4.81 21.13
N SER A 50 5.27 -5.20 21.99
CA SER A 50 4.04 -4.44 22.26
C SER A 50 4.28 -3.00 22.74
N THR A 51 5.30 -2.73 23.56
CA THR A 51 5.61 -1.36 24.01
C THR A 51 5.96 -0.44 22.85
N GLN A 52 6.83 -0.88 21.92
CA GLN A 52 7.15 -0.09 20.74
C GLN A 52 5.92 0.06 19.83
N HIS A 53 5.16 -1.01 19.62
CA HIS A 53 3.96 -0.95 18.79
C HIS A 53 2.91 0.01 19.35
N ASN A 54 2.62 -0.06 20.64
CA ASN A 54 1.60 0.76 21.29
C ASN A 54 1.98 2.25 21.28
N SER A 55 3.27 2.59 21.14
CA SER A 55 3.72 3.99 20.99
C SER A 55 3.22 4.66 19.70
N LEU A 56 2.84 3.87 18.68
CA LEU A 56 2.24 4.37 17.43
C LEU A 56 0.90 5.09 17.66
N PHE A 57 0.25 4.81 18.79
CA PHE A 57 -1.03 5.36 19.21
C PHE A 57 -0.91 6.31 20.41
N SER A 58 0.30 6.83 20.68
CA SER A 58 0.57 7.73 21.82
C SER A 58 -0.16 9.08 21.74
N HIS A 59 -0.68 9.42 20.56
CA HIS A 59 -1.47 10.62 20.30
C HIS A 59 -2.98 10.38 20.42
N SER A 60 -3.40 9.16 20.79
CA SER A 60 -4.80 8.82 21.03
C SER A 60 -5.33 9.58 22.24
N ASP A 61 -6.55 10.08 22.11
CA ASP A 61 -7.34 10.53 23.25
C ASP A 61 -7.91 9.31 24.01
N SER A 62 -8.51 9.54 25.19
CA SER A 62 -9.02 8.49 26.09
C SER A 62 -10.18 7.67 25.51
N ASP A 63 -10.85 8.17 24.47
CA ASP A 63 -12.16 7.67 24.02
C ASP A 63 -12.05 6.75 22.79
N SER A 64 -10.83 6.45 22.33
CA SER A 64 -10.62 5.54 21.19
C SER A 64 -10.90 4.08 21.56
N LEU A 65 -11.78 3.44 20.79
CA LEU A 65 -12.12 2.03 20.90
C LEU A 65 -11.34 1.18 19.89
N ILE A 66 -11.01 1.78 18.74
CA ILE A 66 -10.32 1.13 17.64
C ILE A 66 -8.93 1.72 17.49
N PHE A 67 -7.92 0.87 17.53
CA PHE A 67 -6.53 1.21 17.25
C PHE A 67 -6.12 0.50 15.97
N GLY A 68 -5.94 1.27 14.90
CA GLY A 68 -5.76 0.76 13.56
C GLY A 68 -4.39 1.07 12.97
N GLU A 69 -3.78 0.12 12.26
CA GLU A 69 -2.62 0.42 11.39
C GLU A 69 -2.88 0.01 9.95
N SER A 70 -2.23 0.71 9.01
CA SER A 70 -2.34 0.42 7.57
C SER A 70 -0.95 0.21 6.98
N SER A 71 -0.54 -1.04 6.80
CA SER A 71 0.78 -1.41 6.32
C SER A 71 0.64 -2.39 5.14
N GLN A 72 0.88 -1.86 3.93
CA GLN A 72 0.68 -2.58 2.68
C GLN A 72 1.59 -3.81 2.51
N GLY A 73 2.65 -3.90 3.31
CA GLY A 73 3.58 -5.03 3.36
C GLY A 73 2.98 -6.35 3.81
N TYR A 74 1.95 -6.28 4.64
CA TYR A 74 1.38 -7.48 5.23
C TYR A 74 0.57 -8.26 4.21
N PHE A 75 0.02 -7.58 3.18
CA PHE A 75 -0.99 -8.13 2.28
C PHE A 75 -0.66 -9.53 1.76
N ALA A 76 0.58 -9.74 1.34
CA ALA A 76 1.04 -10.99 0.73
C ALA A 76 2.25 -11.60 1.46
N ASP A 77 2.55 -11.13 2.68
CA ASP A 77 3.70 -11.62 3.46
C ASP A 77 3.23 -12.60 4.55
N ALA A 78 3.46 -13.89 4.32
CA ALA A 78 3.04 -14.96 5.22
C ALA A 78 3.64 -14.81 6.63
N GLN A 79 4.87 -14.28 6.74
CA GLN A 79 5.53 -14.07 8.02
C GLN A 79 4.85 -12.95 8.83
N SER A 80 4.43 -11.86 8.19
CA SER A 80 3.63 -10.82 8.81
C SER A 80 2.27 -11.34 9.26
N MET A 81 1.57 -12.11 8.41
CA MET A 81 0.28 -12.71 8.78
C MET A 81 0.40 -13.61 10.02
N LYS A 82 1.44 -14.45 10.06
CA LYS A 82 1.74 -15.30 11.22
C LYS A 82 1.96 -14.47 12.48
N ARG A 83 2.80 -13.44 12.41
CA ARG A 83 3.09 -12.56 13.56
C ARG A 83 1.87 -11.81 14.04
N ILE A 84 1.01 -11.35 13.14
CA ILE A 84 -0.28 -10.73 13.47
C ILE A 84 -1.15 -11.73 14.23
N LYS A 85 -1.29 -12.96 13.73
CA LYS A 85 -2.10 -14.01 14.36
C LYS A 85 -1.62 -14.38 15.77
N GLU A 86 -0.31 -14.38 15.97
CA GLU A 86 0.33 -14.66 17.28
C GLU A 86 0.21 -13.47 18.25
N SER A 87 0.06 -12.25 17.75
CA SER A 87 0.15 -11.02 18.55
C SER A 87 -1.21 -10.42 18.90
N LEU A 88 -2.16 -10.44 17.98
CA LEU A 88 -3.43 -9.73 18.11
C LEU A 88 -4.58 -10.69 18.40
N GLU A 89 -5.38 -10.38 19.42
CA GLU A 89 -6.57 -11.14 19.73
C GLU A 89 -7.72 -10.72 18.80
N LYS A 90 -8.07 -11.60 17.84
CA LYS A 90 -9.21 -11.44 16.91
C LYS A 90 -9.29 -10.04 16.25
N PRO A 91 -8.23 -9.55 15.60
CA PRO A 91 -8.26 -8.24 14.95
C PRO A 91 -9.28 -8.20 13.82
N LYS A 92 -9.91 -7.04 13.61
CA LYS A 92 -10.67 -6.75 12.39
C LYS A 92 -9.70 -6.38 11.26
N ILE A 93 -9.97 -6.88 10.07
CA ILE A 93 -9.14 -6.66 8.88
C ILE A 93 -10.01 -6.06 7.78
N ILE A 94 -9.54 -4.97 7.17
CA ILE A 94 -10.19 -4.35 6.01
C ILE A 94 -9.26 -4.49 4.81
N LEU A 95 -9.72 -5.19 3.77
CA LEU A 95 -9.01 -5.34 2.50
C LEU A 95 -9.68 -4.47 1.43
N LEU A 96 -9.02 -3.40 1.01
CA LEU A 96 -9.45 -2.54 -0.08
C LEU A 96 -8.85 -3.03 -1.39
N LEU A 97 -9.67 -3.58 -2.27
CA LEU A 97 -9.24 -4.23 -3.51
C LEU A 97 -9.65 -3.38 -4.71
N ARG A 98 -8.70 -3.14 -5.61
CA ARG A 98 -8.91 -2.43 -6.88
C ARG A 98 -8.91 -3.43 -8.02
N ASP A 99 -9.53 -3.10 -9.15
CA ASP A 99 -9.40 -3.85 -10.40
C ASP A 99 -7.96 -4.39 -10.56
N PRO A 100 -7.77 -5.72 -10.67
CA PRO A 100 -6.46 -6.36 -10.65
C PRO A 100 -5.46 -5.79 -11.66
N VAL A 101 -5.93 -5.46 -12.87
CA VAL A 101 -5.09 -4.92 -13.95
C VAL A 101 -4.68 -3.49 -13.62
N GLU A 102 -5.63 -2.66 -13.22
CA GLU A 102 -5.38 -1.28 -12.83
C GLU A 102 -4.48 -1.15 -11.59
N ARG A 103 -4.61 -2.07 -10.63
CA ARG A 103 -3.72 -2.16 -9.47
C ARG A 103 -2.28 -2.46 -9.88
N ALA A 104 -2.09 -3.45 -10.76
CA ALA A 104 -0.79 -3.82 -11.31
C ALA A 104 -0.13 -2.66 -12.09
N LEU A 105 -0.90 -2.03 -12.98
CA LEU A 105 -0.44 -0.85 -13.75
C LEU A 105 -0.09 0.32 -12.83
N SER A 106 -0.86 0.54 -11.75
CA SER A 106 -0.59 1.58 -10.77
C SER A 106 0.72 1.36 -10.01
N GLN A 107 1.05 0.11 -9.68
CA GLN A 107 2.32 -0.25 -9.06
C GLN A 107 3.48 -0.01 -10.03
N TYR A 108 3.41 -0.53 -11.24
CA TYR A 108 4.42 -0.31 -12.28
C TYR A 108 4.67 1.18 -12.52
N ARG A 109 3.61 1.99 -12.73
CA ARG A 109 3.72 3.44 -12.91
C ARG A 109 4.35 4.12 -11.69
N TYR A 110 4.06 3.64 -10.48
CA TYR A 110 4.64 4.17 -9.26
C TYR A 110 6.15 3.90 -9.18
N ASP A 111 6.58 2.68 -9.46
CA ASP A 111 7.99 2.29 -9.44
C ASP A 111 8.76 2.96 -10.58
N PHE A 112 8.15 3.11 -11.76
CA PHE A 112 8.74 3.80 -12.91
C PHE A 112 8.96 5.29 -12.62
N ARG A 113 7.95 6.00 -12.09
CA ARG A 113 8.09 7.41 -11.69
C ARG A 113 9.15 7.62 -10.62
N ARG A 114 9.38 6.62 -9.78
CA ARG A 114 10.43 6.61 -8.76
C ARG A 114 11.77 6.11 -9.28
N GLY A 115 11.93 5.85 -10.57
CA GLY A 115 13.18 5.33 -11.15
C GLY A 115 13.65 4.02 -10.50
N VAL A 116 12.72 3.27 -9.90
CA VAL A 116 12.94 1.93 -9.36
C VAL A 116 12.80 0.94 -10.51
N GLU A 117 11.73 1.09 -11.29
CA GLU A 117 11.54 0.43 -12.57
C GLU A 117 12.11 1.28 -13.71
N THR A 118 12.80 0.64 -14.65
CA THR A 118 13.40 1.28 -15.82
C THR A 118 13.07 0.59 -17.13
N ASP A 119 12.60 -0.66 -17.10
CA ASP A 119 12.19 -1.32 -18.34
C ASP A 119 10.79 -0.84 -18.76
N PRO A 120 10.48 -0.91 -20.07
CA PRO A 120 9.11 -0.78 -20.57
C PRO A 120 8.17 -1.82 -19.93
N LEU A 121 6.87 -1.50 -19.91
CA LEU A 121 5.85 -2.29 -19.22
C LEU A 121 5.83 -3.73 -19.73
N GLU A 122 5.92 -3.94 -21.04
CA GLU A 122 5.87 -5.24 -21.68
C GLU A 122 7.00 -6.15 -21.19
N LYS A 123 8.23 -5.63 -21.18
CA LYS A 123 9.40 -6.34 -20.68
C LYS A 123 9.29 -6.59 -19.17
N ALA A 124 8.82 -5.58 -18.43
CA ALA A 124 8.61 -5.70 -17.00
C ALA A 124 7.58 -6.77 -16.64
N LEU A 125 6.44 -6.82 -17.33
CA LEU A 125 5.45 -7.88 -17.12
C LEU A 125 5.99 -9.25 -17.51
N SER A 126 6.68 -9.36 -18.64
CA SER A 126 7.19 -10.65 -19.12
C SER A 126 8.28 -11.25 -18.23
N ASP A 127 9.20 -10.42 -17.72
CA ASP A 127 10.34 -10.92 -16.94
C ASP A 127 9.99 -11.18 -15.48
N ARG A 128 9.04 -10.40 -14.94
CA ARG A 128 8.84 -10.27 -13.48
C ARG A 128 7.41 -9.99 -13.05
N GLY A 129 6.45 -9.84 -13.96
CA GLY A 129 5.08 -9.46 -13.63
C GLY A 129 4.42 -10.43 -12.65
N ASP A 130 4.62 -11.72 -12.86
CA ASP A 130 3.84 -12.77 -12.20
C ASP A 130 4.62 -13.48 -11.09
N ASN A 131 5.86 -13.06 -10.83
CA ASN A 131 6.74 -13.73 -9.87
C ASN A 131 6.47 -13.23 -8.43
N PRO A 132 5.85 -14.04 -7.54
CA PRO A 132 5.56 -13.65 -6.17
C PRO A 132 6.82 -13.47 -5.30
N ALA A 133 7.95 -14.09 -5.66
CA ALA A 133 9.21 -13.91 -4.94
C ALA A 133 9.81 -12.50 -5.13
N LEU A 134 9.31 -11.74 -6.11
CA LEU A 134 9.72 -10.36 -6.35
C LEU A 134 8.83 -9.35 -5.61
N VAL A 135 7.91 -9.81 -4.78
CA VAL A 135 7.02 -8.91 -4.05
C VAL A 135 7.71 -8.30 -2.83
N TRP A 136 8.55 -9.06 -2.10
CA TRP A 136 9.18 -8.63 -0.84
C TRP A 136 10.64 -9.11 -0.69
N ASP A 137 11.45 -8.36 0.06
CA ASP A 137 12.70 -8.88 0.66
C ASP A 137 12.98 -8.21 2.01
N ASP A 138 13.12 -9.07 3.02
CA ASP A 138 13.10 -8.77 4.45
C ASP A 138 14.23 -7.86 4.91
N ARG A 139 15.31 -7.74 4.14
CA ARG A 139 16.53 -7.06 4.58
C ARG A 139 16.53 -5.55 4.35
N ILE A 140 15.57 -4.99 3.58
CA ILE A 140 15.56 -3.54 3.25
C ILE A 140 14.22 -2.86 3.60
N SER A 141 13.26 -3.57 4.22
CA SER A 141 12.00 -2.98 4.73
C SER A 141 11.18 -2.15 3.72
N PHE A 142 11.38 -2.39 2.42
CA PHE A 142 10.73 -1.72 1.30
C PHE A 142 10.68 -2.68 0.10
N TYR A 143 9.81 -2.39 -0.88
CA TYR A 143 9.81 -3.02 -2.21
C TYR A 143 11.25 -3.08 -2.77
N ARG A 144 11.90 -4.24 -2.67
CA ARG A 144 13.28 -4.44 -3.11
C ARG A 144 13.38 -4.87 -4.54
N ASN A 145 12.37 -5.58 -5.00
CA ASN A 145 12.38 -6.19 -6.30
C ASN A 145 11.37 -5.44 -7.14
N VAL A 146 11.89 -4.78 -8.16
CA VAL A 146 11.09 -4.36 -9.30
C VAL A 146 10.39 -5.63 -9.79
N GLY A 147 9.06 -5.66 -9.83
CA GLY A 147 8.31 -6.86 -10.25
C GLY A 147 7.11 -7.21 -9.39
N GLY A 148 6.60 -8.43 -9.57
CA GLY A 148 5.40 -8.92 -8.88
C GLY A 148 4.15 -8.07 -9.15
N TYR A 149 4.12 -7.34 -10.27
CA TYR A 149 3.03 -6.42 -10.60
C TYR A 149 1.68 -7.12 -10.69
N CYS A 150 1.60 -8.29 -11.31
CA CYS A 150 0.40 -9.11 -11.31
C CYS A 150 0.30 -9.93 -10.01
N ALA A 151 1.42 -10.41 -9.47
CA ALA A 151 1.43 -11.26 -8.28
C ALA A 151 0.74 -10.62 -7.05
N LEU A 152 0.90 -9.30 -6.86
CA LEU A 152 0.21 -8.54 -5.81
C LEU A 152 -1.29 -8.28 -6.08
N SER A 153 -1.75 -8.56 -7.31
CA SER A 153 -3.17 -8.58 -7.66
C SER A 153 -3.79 -9.98 -7.50
N GLY A 154 -3.04 -10.97 -7.02
CA GLY A 154 -3.46 -12.37 -6.81
C GLY A 154 -4.50 -12.57 -5.70
N TYR A 155 -5.58 -11.80 -5.71
CA TYR A 155 -6.60 -11.76 -4.66
C TYR A 155 -7.29 -13.10 -4.43
N SER A 156 -7.55 -13.84 -5.51
CA SER A 156 -8.19 -15.17 -5.45
C SER A 156 -7.40 -16.18 -4.64
N ARG A 157 -6.09 -15.95 -4.48
CA ARG A 157 -5.20 -16.75 -3.62
C ARG A 157 -4.97 -16.10 -2.26
N ILE A 158 -4.65 -14.80 -2.25
CA ILE A 158 -4.23 -14.09 -1.03
C ILE A 158 -5.38 -13.91 -0.04
N VAL A 159 -6.59 -13.57 -0.51
CA VAL A 159 -7.73 -13.28 0.38
C VAL A 159 -8.17 -14.53 1.17
N PRO A 160 -8.27 -15.73 0.55
CA PRO A 160 -8.50 -16.96 1.31
C PRO A 160 -7.49 -17.21 2.42
N GLU A 161 -6.20 -16.90 2.23
CA GLU A 161 -5.18 -17.06 3.29
C GLU A 161 -5.52 -16.21 4.52
N TRP A 162 -5.92 -14.94 4.31
CA TRP A 162 -6.42 -14.09 5.39
C TRP A 162 -7.66 -14.69 6.06
N GLN A 163 -8.65 -15.13 5.26
CA GLN A 163 -9.91 -15.69 5.78
C GLN A 163 -9.69 -16.95 6.61
N THR A 164 -8.80 -17.84 6.18
CA THR A 164 -8.43 -19.04 6.95
C THR A 164 -7.76 -18.69 8.28
N LEU A 165 -6.89 -17.68 8.30
CA LEU A 165 -6.15 -17.32 9.52
C LEU A 165 -7.00 -16.56 10.55
N PHE A 166 -7.89 -15.68 10.09
CA PHE A 166 -8.58 -14.72 10.96
C PHE A 166 -10.09 -14.92 11.08
N GLY A 167 -10.69 -15.79 10.24
CA GLY A 167 -12.13 -15.94 10.15
C GLY A 167 -12.74 -14.91 9.19
N ALA A 168 -13.64 -15.37 8.31
CA ALA A 168 -14.25 -14.53 7.29
C ALA A 168 -15.08 -13.38 7.91
N GLU A 169 -15.65 -13.58 9.09
CA GLU A 169 -16.42 -12.58 9.85
C GLU A 169 -15.55 -11.43 10.43
N ASN A 170 -14.23 -11.63 10.47
CA ASN A 170 -13.25 -10.62 10.88
C ASN A 170 -12.57 -9.94 9.69
N ILE A 171 -13.04 -10.19 8.46
CA ILE A 171 -12.52 -9.56 7.25
C ILE A 171 -13.64 -8.86 6.50
N LEU A 172 -13.45 -7.57 6.25
CA LEU A 172 -14.28 -6.78 5.35
C LEU A 172 -13.55 -6.60 4.02
N LEU A 173 -14.17 -7.08 2.94
CA LEU A 173 -13.71 -6.85 1.57
C LEU A 173 -14.43 -5.64 0.98
N LEU A 174 -13.66 -4.69 0.45
CA LEU A 174 -14.17 -3.46 -0.17
C LEU A 174 -13.59 -3.29 -1.58
N LYS A 175 -14.37 -2.70 -2.48
CA LYS A 175 -13.87 -2.22 -3.78
C LYS A 175 -13.31 -0.81 -3.64
N ALA A 176 -12.15 -0.56 -4.23
CA ALA A 176 -11.56 0.77 -4.31
C ALA A 176 -12.42 1.71 -5.17
N GLU A 177 -13.11 1.15 -6.16
CA GLU A 177 -14.05 1.83 -7.03
C GLU A 177 -15.25 2.37 -6.23
N ASP A 178 -15.88 1.53 -5.42
CA ASP A 178 -16.99 1.96 -4.54
C ASP A 178 -16.54 3.06 -3.57
N PHE A 179 -15.32 2.97 -3.03
CA PHE A 179 -14.80 4.01 -2.14
C PHE A 179 -14.48 5.32 -2.86
N HIS A 180 -14.15 5.25 -4.15
CA HIS A 180 -13.95 6.43 -4.97
C HIS A 180 -15.29 7.11 -5.31
N ASP A 181 -16.30 6.30 -5.66
CA ASP A 181 -17.59 6.77 -6.16
C ASP A 181 -18.51 7.24 -5.02
N ASP A 182 -18.55 6.51 -3.90
CA ASP A 182 -19.31 6.86 -2.70
C ASP A 182 -18.52 6.56 -1.40
N PRO A 183 -17.59 7.45 -1.01
CA PRO A 183 -16.84 7.31 0.23
C PRO A 183 -17.74 7.17 1.47
N ALA A 184 -18.89 7.84 1.50
CA ALA A 184 -19.77 7.85 2.66
C ALA A 184 -20.43 6.49 2.89
N ALA A 185 -20.93 5.85 1.83
CA ALA A 185 -21.50 4.50 1.89
C ALA A 185 -20.47 3.47 2.37
N VAL A 186 -19.25 3.54 1.83
CA VAL A 186 -18.15 2.64 2.23
C VAL A 186 -17.77 2.86 3.69
N LEU A 187 -17.65 4.10 4.16
CA LEU A 187 -17.32 4.40 5.56
C LEU A 187 -18.45 3.98 6.51
N ALA A 188 -19.71 4.12 6.11
CA ALA A 188 -20.83 3.58 6.87
C ALA A 188 -20.74 2.05 7.02
N ARG A 189 -20.30 1.34 5.97
CA ARG A 189 -20.05 -0.11 6.00
C ARG A 189 -18.86 -0.47 6.89
N CYS A 190 -17.77 0.30 6.86
CA CYS A 190 -16.65 0.18 7.80
C CYS A 190 -17.13 0.34 9.26
N ASN A 191 -17.89 1.38 9.56
CA ASN A 191 -18.39 1.63 10.92
C ASN A 191 -19.26 0.47 11.42
N ARG A 192 -20.18 -0.04 10.60
CA ARG A 192 -20.98 -1.23 10.94
C ARG A 192 -20.12 -2.46 11.22
N PHE A 193 -19.12 -2.71 10.39
CA PHE A 193 -18.19 -3.84 10.56
C PHE A 193 -17.34 -3.73 11.83
N LEU A 194 -16.95 -2.51 12.20
CA LEU A 194 -16.21 -2.20 13.42
C LEU A 194 -17.11 -2.10 14.66
N GLY A 195 -18.43 -2.21 14.52
CA GLY A 195 -19.37 -2.06 15.64
C GLY A 195 -19.51 -0.62 16.16
N LEU A 196 -19.12 0.37 15.37
CA LEU A 196 -19.16 1.79 15.73
C LEU A 196 -20.51 2.41 15.36
N ARG A 197 -20.91 3.43 16.14
CA ARG A 197 -22.10 4.22 15.80
C ARG A 197 -21.83 5.02 14.53
N HIS A 198 -22.85 5.18 13.69
CA HIS A 198 -22.70 5.98 12.49
C HIS A 198 -22.50 7.46 12.85
N VAL A 199 -21.37 8.03 12.44
CA VAL A 199 -21.11 9.47 12.46
C VAL A 199 -21.24 10.00 11.03
N ALA A 200 -21.97 11.10 10.83
CA ALA A 200 -22.11 11.71 9.51
C ALA A 200 -20.74 12.12 8.97
N HIS A 201 -20.41 11.67 7.75
CA HIS A 201 -19.15 12.03 7.12
C HIS A 201 -19.16 13.52 6.74
N ASN A 202 -18.20 14.30 7.24
CA ASN A 202 -18.11 15.71 6.93
C ASN A 202 -17.39 15.89 5.58
N SER A 203 -18.15 15.90 4.48
CA SER A 203 -17.64 15.99 3.10
C SER A 203 -16.81 17.24 2.81
N GLN A 204 -16.88 18.28 3.65
CA GLN A 204 -16.09 19.50 3.46
C GLN A 204 -14.59 19.31 3.70
N ALA A 205 -14.15 18.28 4.42
CA ALA A 205 -12.73 17.96 4.61
C ALA A 205 -12.09 17.32 3.36
N ASP A 206 -12.89 16.75 2.45
CA ASP A 206 -12.41 16.02 1.26
C ASP A 206 -12.21 16.90 0.02
N ASN A 207 -12.73 18.12 -0.01
CA ASN A 207 -12.50 19.07 -1.12
C ASN A 207 -11.03 19.51 -1.23
N GLY A 208 -10.26 19.35 -0.15
CA GLY A 208 -8.82 19.29 -0.27
C GLY A 208 -8.46 17.90 -0.73
N THR A 209 -8.39 17.65 -2.05
CA THR A 209 -7.74 16.45 -2.61
C THR A 209 -6.58 16.07 -1.70
N VAL A 210 -6.74 15.03 -0.88
CA VAL A 210 -5.64 14.47 -0.10
C VAL A 210 -4.75 13.85 -1.16
N ARG A 211 -3.95 14.71 -1.78
CA ARG A 211 -2.92 14.34 -2.74
C ARG A 211 -2.06 13.40 -1.94
N ASN A 212 -2.20 12.11 -2.23
CA ASN A 212 -1.27 11.09 -1.78
C ASN A 212 0.13 11.74 -1.81
N ALA A 213 0.83 11.84 -0.68
CA ALA A 213 2.18 12.40 -0.68
C ALA A 213 3.05 11.65 -1.72
N THR A 214 2.70 10.40 -2.03
CA THR A 214 3.23 9.56 -3.11
C THR A 214 2.85 9.97 -4.54
N SER A 215 1.71 10.62 -4.80
CA SER A 215 1.40 11.24 -6.10
C SER A 215 2.06 12.61 -6.27
N GLY A 216 2.34 13.31 -5.16
CA GLY A 216 3.08 14.59 -5.14
C GLY A 216 4.61 14.47 -5.13
N THR A 217 5.17 13.33 -4.69
CA THR A 217 6.62 13.12 -4.73
C THR A 217 7.12 13.01 -6.16
N LYS A 218 7.49 14.15 -6.75
CA LYS A 218 8.51 14.25 -7.80
C LYS A 218 9.90 13.88 -7.23
N ARG A 219 10.01 12.82 -6.40
CA ARG A 219 11.30 12.37 -5.91
C ARG A 219 11.94 11.60 -7.05
N LYS A 220 12.49 12.37 -8.00
CA LYS A 220 13.23 11.88 -9.14
C LYS A 220 14.43 11.10 -8.61
N VAL A 221 14.40 9.79 -8.78
CA VAL A 221 15.53 8.95 -8.37
C VAL A 221 16.50 8.86 -9.53
N MET A 222 17.77 8.84 -9.15
CA MET A 222 18.90 8.86 -10.05
C MET A 222 19.09 7.46 -10.64
N PRO A 223 19.14 7.31 -11.98
CA PRO A 223 19.42 6.03 -12.63
C PRO A 223 20.66 5.35 -12.05
N GLY A 224 20.68 4.01 -12.06
CA GLY A 224 21.75 3.19 -11.46
C GLY A 224 23.19 3.66 -11.74
N PRO A 225 23.58 3.94 -13.00
CA PRO A 225 24.92 4.42 -13.34
C PRO A 225 25.25 5.78 -12.70
N ILE A 226 24.28 6.68 -12.67
CA ILE A 226 24.42 8.03 -12.10
C ILE A 226 24.42 7.95 -10.57
N LYS A 227 23.67 7.00 -9.99
CA LYS A 227 23.71 6.70 -8.56
C LYS A 227 25.06 6.13 -8.14
N ALA A 228 25.68 5.29 -8.97
CA ALA A 228 27.04 4.79 -8.76
C ALA A 228 28.07 5.93 -8.87
N ALA A 229 27.99 6.77 -9.91
CA ALA A 229 28.86 7.94 -10.05
C ALA A 229 28.70 8.95 -8.89
N ALA A 230 27.47 9.18 -8.42
CA ALA A 230 27.19 10.06 -7.29
C ALA A 230 27.73 9.54 -5.95
N ARG A 231 28.01 8.22 -5.82
CA ARG A 231 28.70 7.68 -4.64
C ARG A 231 30.16 8.11 -4.58
N LEU A 232 30.80 8.31 -5.74
CA LEU A 232 32.19 8.77 -5.85
C LEU A 232 32.36 10.26 -5.55
N VAL A 233 31.28 11.03 -5.54
CA VAL A 233 31.32 12.46 -5.18
C VAL A 233 31.58 12.61 -3.66
N PRO A 234 32.62 13.35 -3.23
CA PRO A 234 32.91 13.60 -1.83
C PRO A 234 31.72 14.24 -1.08
N SER A 235 31.54 13.89 0.19
CA SER A 235 30.43 14.37 1.03
C SER A 235 30.35 15.89 1.13
N GLY A 236 31.49 16.57 1.25
CA GLY A 236 31.59 18.04 1.29
C GLY A 236 31.12 18.74 0.01
N PHE A 237 31.15 18.05 -1.13
CA PHE A 237 30.66 18.59 -2.40
C PHE A 237 29.15 18.39 -2.58
N LYS A 238 28.58 17.39 -1.90
CA LYS A 238 27.14 17.04 -1.99
C LYS A 238 26.22 18.07 -1.35
N SER A 239 26.72 18.90 -0.43
CA SER A 239 25.99 19.98 0.21
C SER A 239 25.96 21.27 -0.64
N SER A 240 26.83 21.39 -1.65
CA SER A 240 26.94 22.60 -2.46
C SER A 240 25.66 22.92 -3.26
N SER A 241 25.38 24.21 -3.45
CA SER A 241 24.27 24.68 -4.29
C SER A 241 24.45 24.25 -5.75
N LEU A 242 25.70 24.24 -6.23
CA LEU A 242 26.07 23.78 -7.57
C LEU A 242 25.76 22.29 -7.77
N TYR A 243 26.14 21.42 -6.83
CA TYR A 243 25.81 20.00 -6.89
C TYR A 243 24.29 19.77 -6.83
N ARG A 244 23.56 20.50 -5.98
CA ARG A 244 22.09 20.44 -5.95
C ARG A 244 21.46 20.86 -7.29
N ARG A 245 22.00 21.89 -7.95
CA ARG A 245 21.55 22.37 -9.26
C ARG A 245 21.86 21.38 -10.39
N LEU A 246 23.08 20.86 -10.44
CA LEU A 246 23.53 19.85 -11.41
C LEU A 246 22.74 18.55 -11.25
N ARG A 247 22.60 18.07 -10.01
CA ARG A 247 21.75 16.91 -9.66
C ARG A 247 20.31 17.13 -10.12
N GLY A 248 19.75 18.32 -9.88
CA GLY A 248 18.41 18.68 -10.33
C GLY A 248 18.23 18.77 -11.85
N GLY A 249 19.30 19.08 -12.59
CA GLY A 249 19.34 19.12 -14.07
C GLY A 249 19.48 17.72 -14.68
N VAL A 250 20.40 16.90 -14.17
CA VAL A 250 20.60 15.50 -14.57
C VAL A 250 19.34 14.67 -14.31
N LEU A 251 18.70 14.85 -13.17
CA LEU A 251 17.41 14.21 -12.88
C LEU A 251 16.27 14.73 -13.78
N ARG A 252 16.37 15.94 -14.33
CA ARG A 252 15.39 16.49 -15.27
C ARG A 252 15.51 15.91 -16.67
N GLY A 253 16.74 15.63 -17.15
CA GLY A 253 16.99 15.13 -18.51
C GLY A 253 16.81 13.63 -18.71
N ILE A 254 16.65 12.84 -17.64
CA ILE A 254 16.76 11.36 -17.70
C ILE A 254 15.51 10.67 -17.14
N THR A 255 14.45 11.43 -16.86
CA THR A 255 13.15 10.79 -16.55
C THR A 255 12.51 10.43 -17.89
N PRO A 256 12.36 9.15 -18.25
CA PRO A 256 11.61 8.79 -19.44
C PRO A 256 10.16 9.31 -19.30
N PRO A 257 9.46 9.62 -20.39
CA PRO A 257 8.04 9.94 -20.31
C PRO A 257 7.32 8.81 -19.56
N SER A 258 6.31 9.16 -18.76
CA SER A 258 5.52 8.17 -18.03
C SER A 258 5.05 7.11 -19.03
N PRO A 259 5.10 5.81 -18.69
CA PRO A 259 4.86 4.76 -19.66
C PRO A 259 3.49 4.94 -20.29
N THR A 260 3.47 4.84 -21.62
CA THR A 260 2.31 4.91 -22.50
C THR A 260 1.19 4.00 -22.01
N THR A 261 -0.04 4.31 -22.41
CA THR A 261 -1.17 3.38 -22.34
C THR A 261 -0.70 1.99 -22.79
N PRO A 262 -0.94 0.91 -22.01
CA PRO A 262 -0.47 -0.41 -22.40
C PRO A 262 -1.05 -0.81 -23.75
N SER A 263 -0.28 -1.54 -24.57
CA SER A 263 -0.80 -2.01 -25.85
C SER A 263 -2.03 -2.93 -25.63
N PRO A 264 -2.96 -3.02 -26.60
CA PRO A 264 -4.09 -3.95 -26.49
C PRO A 264 -3.66 -5.39 -26.20
N ALA A 265 -2.56 -5.86 -26.82
CA ALA A 265 -1.99 -7.17 -26.57
C ALA A 265 -1.45 -7.31 -25.13
N THR A 266 -0.80 -6.27 -24.61
CA THR A 266 -0.32 -6.21 -23.22
C THR A 266 -1.49 -6.31 -22.24
N LEU A 267 -2.55 -5.53 -22.47
CA LEU A 267 -3.76 -5.58 -21.62
C LEU A 267 -4.43 -6.94 -21.66
N GLN A 268 -4.52 -7.54 -22.85
CA GLN A 268 -5.11 -8.88 -23.01
C GLN A 268 -4.32 -9.92 -22.23
N ARG A 269 -2.98 -9.92 -22.34
CA ARG A 269 -2.11 -10.81 -21.56
C ARG A 269 -2.29 -10.62 -20.06
N MET A 270 -2.37 -9.37 -19.58
CA MET A 270 -2.62 -9.09 -18.16
C MET A 270 -3.98 -9.64 -17.69
N ARG A 271 -5.03 -9.50 -18.51
CA ARG A 271 -6.36 -10.04 -18.22
C ARG A 271 -6.37 -11.55 -18.17
N GLU A 272 -5.63 -12.22 -19.06
CA GLU A 272 -5.48 -13.68 -19.05
C GLU A 272 -4.73 -14.15 -17.81
N THR A 273 -3.60 -13.51 -17.48
CA THR A 273 -2.84 -13.78 -16.25
C THR A 273 -3.70 -13.61 -14.99
N LEU A 274 -4.50 -12.54 -14.94
CA LEU A 274 -5.29 -12.16 -13.76
C LEU A 274 -6.75 -12.62 -13.84
N ALA A 275 -7.10 -13.55 -14.73
CA ALA A 275 -8.50 -13.90 -15.00
C ALA A 275 -9.26 -14.34 -13.74
N ALA A 276 -8.63 -15.18 -12.91
CA ALA A 276 -9.20 -15.64 -11.64
C ALA A 276 -9.39 -14.48 -10.63
N ASP A 277 -8.45 -13.55 -10.59
CA ASP A 277 -8.49 -12.40 -9.68
C ASP A 277 -9.50 -11.35 -10.12
N ILE A 278 -9.69 -11.19 -11.43
CA ILE A 278 -10.72 -10.33 -12.01
C ILE A 278 -12.10 -10.90 -11.65
N ALA A 279 -12.32 -12.20 -11.85
CA ALA A 279 -13.56 -12.85 -11.47
C ALA A 279 -13.83 -12.72 -9.95
N PHE A 280 -12.80 -12.91 -9.13
CA PHE A 280 -12.89 -12.72 -7.68
C PHE A 280 -13.30 -11.28 -7.33
N HIS A 281 -12.61 -10.26 -7.87
CA HIS A 281 -12.92 -8.85 -7.61
C HIS A 281 -14.34 -8.47 -8.06
N GLN A 282 -14.76 -8.96 -9.22
CA GLN A 282 -16.11 -8.74 -9.75
C GLN A 282 -17.20 -9.38 -8.89
N SER A 283 -16.93 -10.52 -8.26
CA SER A 283 -17.88 -11.20 -7.35
C SER A 283 -18.12 -10.47 -6.02
N LEU A 284 -17.28 -9.48 -5.66
CA LEU A 284 -17.47 -8.72 -4.43
C LEU A 284 -18.75 -7.87 -4.51
N SER A 285 -19.54 -7.88 -3.44
CA SER A 285 -20.74 -7.05 -3.32
C SER A 285 -20.39 -5.57 -3.28
N HIS A 286 -21.13 -4.77 -4.04
CA HIS A 286 -21.05 -3.30 -3.99
C HIS A 286 -21.50 -2.77 -2.62
N ALA A 287 -20.93 -1.63 -2.23
CA ALA A 287 -21.23 -0.93 -0.98
C ALA A 287 -22.64 -0.31 -0.94
#